data_AF-A0A8S1WVF3-F1
#
_entry.id   AF-A0A8S1WVF3-F1
#
_cell.length_a   1.000
_cell.length_b   1.000
_cell.length_c   1.000
_cell.angle_alpha   90.00
_cell.angle_beta   90.00
_cell.angle_gamma   90.00
#
_symmetry.space_group_name_H-M   'P 1'
#
loop_
_entity.id
_entity.type
_entity.pdbx_description
1 polymer ?
#
loop_
_entity_poly.entity_id
_entity_poly.type
_entity_poly.pdbx_seq_one_letter_code
_entity_poly.pdbx_strand_id
1 'polypeptide(L)'
;MLISKLPLLEQTTSQKILFNKTKLNYENSNCVGLEKACRQTNALKSKRQLSIMKQLNERKKQIPTQNDDSISKRMHVPKSQSDCIIIEKLQQEFEQKYEEQVKISEDLKLENVKLKMQLEEQEQQIIYLKLLNNDLRYQIDNSTQAQQLKKLELEYKETYRRMDDTLRKAIDENYESQIKMKNLSIKSQQLEQFTFSLRQQLTCKLCRKELQNTITVIPCAHNYCQRCVSGYVGRCFACNDDSVVQATYHNEYISDLINMYKVFENIMNILKT
;
A
#
# COMPACT_ATOMS: atom_id res chain seq x y z
N MET A 1 -38.96 16.56 -31.99
CA MET A 1 -38.51 15.24 -31.48
C MET A 1 -37.09 15.02 -31.97
N LEU A 2 -36.10 15.30 -31.12
CA LEU A 2 -34.68 15.20 -31.40
C LEU A 2 -34.15 13.97 -30.67
N ILE A 3 -33.82 12.91 -31.42
CA ILE A 3 -33.10 11.74 -30.89
C ILE A 3 -31.64 11.90 -31.30
N SER A 4 -30.84 12.27 -30.33
CA SER A 4 -29.38 12.41 -30.40
C SER A 4 -28.75 11.04 -30.61
N LYS A 5 -27.97 10.90 -31.69
CA LYS A 5 -27.11 9.75 -31.96
C LYS A 5 -25.95 9.72 -30.96
N LEU A 6 -25.83 8.65 -30.17
CA LEU A 6 -24.63 8.32 -29.41
C LEU A 6 -23.58 7.67 -30.35
N PRO A 7 -22.29 8.01 -30.25
CA PRO A 7 -21.24 7.30 -30.97
C PRO A 7 -20.89 5.97 -30.28
N LEU A 8 -20.69 4.95 -31.11
CA LEU A 8 -20.10 3.66 -30.73
C LEU A 8 -18.70 3.88 -30.15
N LEU A 9 -18.49 3.43 -28.91
CA LEU A 9 -17.15 3.30 -28.34
C LEU A 9 -16.44 2.11 -28.98
N GLU A 10 -15.34 2.40 -29.66
CA GLU A 10 -14.41 1.45 -30.24
C GLU A 10 -13.79 0.55 -29.18
N GLN A 11 -13.62 -0.72 -29.58
CA GLN A 11 -12.92 -1.77 -28.86
C GLN A 11 -11.46 -1.36 -28.60
N THR A 12 -11.14 -0.99 -27.35
CA THR A 12 -9.76 -0.88 -26.91
C THR A 12 -9.25 -2.25 -26.51
N THR A 13 -8.15 -2.62 -27.16
CA THR A 13 -7.37 -3.83 -26.92
C THR A 13 -6.86 -3.88 -25.48
N SER A 14 -7.00 -5.06 -24.89
CA SER A 14 -6.62 -5.40 -23.52
C SER A 14 -5.13 -5.13 -23.26
N GLN A 15 -4.81 -3.95 -22.71
CA GLN A 15 -3.57 -3.74 -22.00
C GLN A 15 -3.69 -4.35 -20.60
N LYS A 16 -2.80 -5.28 -20.28
CA LYS A 16 -2.59 -5.80 -18.93
C LYS A 16 -2.25 -4.64 -18.00
N ILE A 17 -3.24 -4.15 -17.26
CA ILE A 17 -3.03 -3.20 -16.17
C ILE A 17 -2.37 -3.98 -15.03
N LEU A 18 -1.04 -3.83 -14.92
CA LEU A 18 -0.32 -4.18 -13.70
C LEU A 18 -0.84 -3.28 -12.58
N PHE A 19 -1.71 -3.82 -11.73
CA PHE A 19 -2.07 -3.20 -10.47
C PHE A 19 -0.84 -3.22 -9.55
N ASN A 20 0.01 -2.19 -9.68
CA ASN A 20 0.97 -1.85 -8.65
C ASN A 20 0.18 -1.44 -7.40
N LYS A 21 0.13 -2.35 -6.42
CA LYS A 21 -0.35 -2.07 -5.07
C LYS A 21 0.59 -1.07 -4.41
N THR A 22 0.36 0.21 -4.65
CA THR A 22 0.98 1.30 -3.88
C THR A 22 0.35 1.27 -2.49
N LYS A 23 0.97 0.53 -1.57
CA LYS A 23 0.70 0.65 -0.14
C LYS A 23 1.01 2.11 0.25
N LEU A 24 -0.04 2.91 0.40
CA LEU A 24 0.02 4.18 1.11
C LEU A 24 0.28 3.86 2.59
N ASN A 25 1.56 3.74 2.95
CA ASN A 25 2.00 3.80 4.32
C ASN A 25 1.85 5.25 4.78
N TYR A 26 0.77 5.55 5.49
CA TYR A 26 0.68 6.77 6.29
C TYR A 26 1.65 6.60 7.47
N GLU A 27 2.91 6.99 7.27
CA GLU A 27 3.90 7.03 8.34
C GLU A 27 3.53 8.11 9.35
N ASN A 28 2.92 7.68 10.45
CA ASN A 28 2.67 8.49 11.63
C ASN A 28 3.98 8.66 12.45
N SER A 29 5.06 9.09 11.79
CA SER A 29 6.46 9.02 12.27
C SER A 29 6.96 10.25 13.04
N ASN A 30 6.11 11.20 13.44
CA ASN A 30 6.59 12.47 14.01
C ASN A 30 6.57 12.61 15.54
N CYS A 31 6.14 11.62 16.31
CA CYS A 31 6.08 11.75 17.78
C CYS A 31 7.30 11.15 18.51
N VAL A 32 7.98 10.16 17.94
CA VAL A 32 9.09 9.45 18.62
C VAL A 32 10.43 10.20 18.52
N GLY A 33 10.59 11.11 17.54
CA GLY A 33 11.81 11.90 17.34
C GLY A 33 12.07 12.93 18.45
N LEU A 34 11.01 13.51 19.03
CA LEU A 34 11.10 14.58 20.03
C LEU A 34 11.59 14.09 21.39
N GLU A 35 11.25 12.85 21.81
CA GLU A 35 11.75 12.28 23.07
C GLU A 35 13.26 11.98 23.03
N LYS A 36 13.79 11.56 21.87
CA LYS A 36 15.23 11.30 21.72
C LYS A 36 16.05 12.59 21.79
N ALA A 37 15.54 13.69 21.23
CA ALA A 37 16.20 15.00 21.29
C ALA A 37 16.30 15.54 22.74
N CYS A 38 15.28 15.31 23.58
CA CYS A 38 15.26 15.79 24.96
C CYS A 38 16.20 14.98 25.90
N ARG A 39 16.40 13.68 25.64
CA ARG A 39 17.40 12.89 26.38
C ARG A 39 18.84 13.28 26.01
N GLN A 40 19.07 13.69 24.76
CA GLN A 40 20.39 14.06 24.26
C GLN A 40 20.89 15.39 24.86
N THR A 41 20.01 16.37 25.08
CA THR A 41 20.36 17.67 25.68
C THR A 41 20.73 17.57 27.17
N ASN A 42 20.05 16.69 27.93
CA ASN A 42 20.38 16.46 29.35
C ASN A 42 21.74 15.77 29.52
N ALA A 43 22.10 14.82 28.66
CA ALA A 43 23.42 14.18 28.67
C ALA A 43 24.55 15.17 28.35
N LEU A 44 24.32 16.12 27.43
CA LEU A 44 25.27 17.19 27.09
C LEU A 44 25.49 18.18 28.24
N LYS A 45 24.44 18.56 28.97
CA LYS A 45 24.55 19.43 30.16
C LYS A 45 25.37 18.79 31.27
N SER A 46 25.15 17.51 31.56
CA SER A 46 25.91 16.76 32.58
C SER A 46 27.40 16.63 32.21
N LYS A 47 27.72 16.34 30.94
CA LYS A 47 29.11 16.31 30.45
C LYS A 47 29.82 17.67 30.56
N ARG A 48 29.10 18.78 30.32
CA ARG A 48 29.66 20.14 30.45
C ARG A 48 30.00 20.49 31.91
N GLN A 49 29.13 20.14 32.86
CA GLN A 49 29.39 20.35 34.29
C GLN A 49 30.60 19.55 34.79
N LEU A 50 30.73 18.27 34.40
CA LEU A 50 31.90 17.45 34.74
C LEU A 50 33.22 18.00 34.18
N SER A 51 33.19 18.56 32.96
CA SER A 51 34.37 19.18 32.34
C SER A 51 34.83 20.42 33.10
N ILE A 52 33.90 21.29 33.48
CA ILE A 52 34.19 22.51 34.27
C ILE A 52 34.75 22.14 35.65
N MET A 53 34.18 21.12 36.31
CA MET A 53 34.68 20.63 37.61
C MET A 53 36.09 20.04 37.52
N LYS A 54 36.40 19.33 36.42
CA LYS A 54 37.76 18.83 36.16
C LYS A 54 38.76 19.97 35.94
N GLN A 55 38.42 20.97 35.13
CA GLN A 55 39.28 22.14 34.91
C GLN A 55 39.55 22.93 36.19
N LEU A 56 38.56 23.09 37.07
CA LEU A 56 38.73 23.74 38.37
C LEU A 56 39.66 22.95 39.30
N ASN A 57 39.54 21.63 39.32
CA ASN A 57 40.43 20.77 40.11
C ASN A 57 41.87 20.73 39.55
N GLU A 58 42.03 20.78 38.23
CA GLU A 58 43.36 20.89 37.59
C GLU A 58 44.01 22.24 37.88
N ARG A 59 43.26 23.35 37.85
CA ARG A 59 43.77 24.67 38.27
C ARG A 59 44.18 24.70 39.74
N LYS A 60 43.44 24.05 40.64
CA LYS A 60 43.84 23.93 42.06
C LYS A 60 45.13 23.14 42.26
N LYS A 61 45.44 22.17 41.40
CA LYS A 61 46.70 21.40 41.43
C LYS A 61 47.90 22.16 40.84
N GLN A 62 47.65 23.18 40.01
CA GLN A 62 48.69 24.00 39.39
C GLN A 62 49.06 25.24 40.20
N ILE A 63 48.36 25.55 41.29
CA ILE A 63 48.85 26.53 42.27
C ILE A 63 50.00 25.83 43.00
N PRO A 64 51.26 26.22 42.77
CA PRO A 64 52.37 25.66 43.52
C PRO A 64 52.16 26.12 44.97
N THR A 65 52.04 25.19 45.89
CA THR A 65 52.34 25.46 47.30
C THR A 65 53.85 25.69 47.36
N GLN A 66 54.27 26.91 46.98
CA GLN A 66 55.59 27.40 47.36
C GLN A 66 55.57 27.51 48.89
N ASN A 67 56.05 26.46 49.55
CA ASN A 67 56.64 26.59 50.88
C ASN A 67 57.84 27.52 50.73
N ASP A 68 57.58 28.82 50.89
CA ASP A 68 58.59 29.87 50.87
C ASP A 68 59.32 29.92 52.23
N ASP A 69 60.06 28.85 52.55
CA ASP A 69 60.92 28.77 53.73
C ASP A 69 62.31 29.40 53.50
N SER A 70 62.47 30.25 52.47
CA SER A 70 63.81 30.71 52.03
C SER A 70 64.01 32.22 51.91
N ILE A 71 63.07 33.08 52.33
CA ILE A 71 63.29 34.54 52.37
C ILE A 71 63.40 35.01 53.84
N SER A 72 64.43 34.54 54.53
CA SER A 72 64.83 35.11 55.82
C SER A 72 66.34 35.11 55.94
N LYS A 73 67.01 35.93 55.12
CA LYS A 73 68.40 36.38 55.31
C LYS A 73 68.80 37.43 54.28
N ARG A 74 68.62 38.70 54.67
CA ARG A 74 69.41 39.91 54.33
C ARG A 74 68.50 41.10 54.05
N MET A 75 68.47 42.03 54.99
CA MET A 75 68.80 43.46 54.80
C MET A 75 68.44 44.20 56.10
N HIS A 76 69.41 44.30 57.02
CA HIS A 76 69.36 45.33 58.06
C HIS A 76 69.90 46.62 57.43
N VAL A 77 68.98 47.43 56.90
CA VAL A 77 69.21 48.85 56.65
C VAL A 77 68.52 49.59 57.80
N PRO A 78 69.16 50.57 58.47
CA PRO A 78 68.50 51.36 59.50
C PRO A 78 67.39 52.20 58.84
N LYS A 79 66.14 51.79 59.06
CA LYS A 79 64.95 52.49 58.56
C LYS A 79 64.85 53.86 59.22
N SER A 80 64.80 54.90 58.40
CA SER A 80 64.37 56.22 58.84
C SER A 80 62.91 56.17 59.30
N GLN A 81 62.56 57.03 60.25
CA GLN A 81 61.21 57.15 60.83
C GLN A 81 60.09 57.35 59.80
N SER A 82 60.43 57.74 58.56
CA SER A 82 59.55 57.79 57.38
C SER A 82 58.96 56.44 56.97
N ASP A 83 59.74 55.35 57.07
CA ASP A 83 59.39 54.06 56.46
C ASP A 83 58.36 53.31 57.29
N CYS A 84 58.33 53.55 58.61
CA CYS A 84 57.36 52.95 59.51
C CYS A 84 55.94 53.48 59.23
N ILE A 85 55.81 54.79 58.95
CA ILE A 85 54.53 55.44 58.62
C ILE A 85 54.01 54.95 57.26
N ILE A 86 54.90 54.70 56.29
CA ILE A 86 54.51 54.15 54.97
C ILE A 86 53.97 52.73 55.13
N ILE A 87 54.61 51.89 55.93
CA ILE A 87 54.17 50.50 56.15
C ILE A 87 52.80 50.46 56.83
N GLU A 88 52.57 51.31 57.84
CA GLU A 88 51.30 51.38 58.56
C GLU A 88 50.15 51.83 57.66
N LYS A 89 50.37 52.83 56.79
CA LYS A 89 49.38 53.24 55.77
C LYS A 89 49.08 52.12 54.77
N LEU A 90 50.10 51.39 54.34
CA LEU A 90 49.94 50.29 53.38
C LEU A 90 49.16 49.12 54.01
N GLN A 91 49.42 48.84 55.29
CA GLN A 91 48.68 47.84 56.06
C GLN A 91 47.21 48.24 56.23
N GLN A 92 46.94 49.50 56.58
CA GLN A 92 45.58 50.00 56.70
C GLN A 92 44.81 49.96 55.37
N GLU A 93 45.46 50.31 54.25
CA GLU A 93 44.86 50.20 52.91
C GLU A 93 44.57 48.73 52.54
N PHE A 94 45.45 47.82 52.93
CA PHE A 94 45.25 46.38 52.72
C PHE A 94 44.09 45.83 53.55
N GLU A 95 44.00 46.20 54.83
CA GLU A 95 42.90 45.82 55.71
C GLU A 95 41.56 46.35 55.18
N GLN A 96 41.51 47.62 54.74
CA GLN A 96 40.30 48.19 54.13
C GLN A 96 39.87 47.44 52.86
N LYS A 97 40.81 47.14 51.95
CA LYS A 97 40.50 46.36 50.73
C LYS A 97 40.04 44.94 51.06
N TYR A 98 40.63 44.33 52.09
CA TYR A 98 40.21 43.01 52.56
C TYR A 98 38.79 43.04 53.11
N GLU A 99 38.45 44.02 53.95
CA GLU A 99 37.09 44.21 54.47
C GLU A 99 36.07 44.46 53.34
N GLU A 100 36.40 45.31 52.36
CA GLU A 100 35.57 45.52 51.17
C GLU A 100 35.36 44.21 50.39
N GLN A 101 36.42 43.41 50.23
CA GLN A 101 36.33 42.11 49.55
C GLN A 101 35.48 41.10 50.32
N VAL A 102 35.56 41.08 51.65
CA VAL A 102 34.71 40.26 52.53
C VAL A 102 33.25 40.67 52.35
N LYS A 103 32.95 41.97 52.38
CA LYS A 103 31.61 42.50 52.19
C LYS A 103 31.03 42.11 50.82
N ILE A 104 31.81 42.28 49.75
CA ILE A 104 31.40 41.84 48.39
C ILE A 104 31.14 40.32 48.37
N SER A 105 31.97 39.52 49.05
CA SER A 105 31.78 38.07 49.14
C SER A 105 30.48 37.70 49.86
N GLU A 106 30.14 38.40 50.93
CA GLU A 106 28.89 38.20 51.68
C GLU A 106 27.66 38.61 50.86
N ASP A 107 27.72 39.76 50.17
CA ASP A 107 26.66 40.23 49.27
C ASP A 107 26.40 39.22 48.14
N LEU A 108 27.46 38.70 47.51
CA LEU A 108 27.37 37.67 46.47
C LEU A 108 26.83 36.35 47.01
N LYS A 109 27.14 35.95 48.24
CA LYS A 109 26.54 34.76 48.87
C LYS A 109 25.05 34.95 49.07
N LEU A 110 24.63 36.12 49.55
CA LEU A 110 23.22 36.44 49.73
C LEU A 110 22.46 36.46 48.39
N GLU A 111 23.05 37.03 47.34
CA GLU A 111 22.48 37.02 45.99
C GLU A 111 22.37 35.61 45.42
N ASN A 112 23.36 34.75 45.61
CA ASN A 112 23.28 33.33 45.22
C ASN A 112 22.14 32.58 45.93
N VAL A 113 21.90 32.86 47.22
CA VAL A 113 20.77 32.27 47.95
C VAL A 113 19.44 32.73 47.34
N LYS A 114 19.31 34.03 47.04
CA LYS A 114 18.10 34.58 46.38
C LYS A 114 17.86 33.93 45.02
N LEU A 115 18.90 33.84 44.17
CA LEU A 115 18.80 33.19 42.86
C LEU A 115 18.45 31.71 42.97
N LYS A 116 18.99 31.00 43.97
CA LYS A 116 18.66 29.59 44.21
C LYS A 116 17.19 29.41 44.60
N MET A 117 16.67 30.26 45.49
CA MET A 117 15.24 30.24 45.84
C MET A 117 14.36 30.51 44.62
N GLN A 118 14.73 31.48 43.78
CA GLN A 118 14.00 31.77 42.53
C GLN A 118 14.03 30.60 41.56
N LEU A 119 15.16 29.89 41.43
CA LEU A 119 15.26 28.69 40.60
C LEU A 119 14.35 27.56 41.11
N GLU A 120 14.34 27.31 42.42
CA GLU A 120 13.46 26.30 43.03
C GLU A 120 11.97 26.64 42.82
N GLU A 121 11.59 27.92 42.92
CA GLU A 121 10.24 28.37 42.62
C GLU A 121 9.86 28.13 41.14
N GLN A 122 10.75 28.48 40.21
CA GLN A 122 10.54 28.23 38.79
C GLN A 122 10.43 26.73 38.47
N GLU A 123 11.23 25.89 39.13
CA GLU A 123 11.16 24.43 38.99
C GLU A 123 9.80 23.89 39.43
N GLN A 124 9.26 24.37 40.55
CA GLN A 124 7.92 23.99 41.03
C GLN A 124 6.83 24.43 40.04
N GLN A 125 6.92 25.66 39.51
CA GLN A 125 5.99 26.14 38.48
C GLN A 125 6.02 25.27 37.21
N ILE A 126 7.23 24.86 36.76
CA ILE A 126 7.39 23.96 35.61
C ILE A 126 6.74 22.60 35.90
N ILE A 127 6.91 22.04 37.09
CA ILE A 127 6.30 20.76 37.47
C ILE A 127 4.78 20.87 37.45
N TYR A 128 4.22 21.94 38.03
CA TYR A 128 2.78 22.18 38.02
C TYR A 128 2.20 22.27 36.60
N LEU A 129 2.84 23.07 35.74
CA LEU A 129 2.41 23.22 34.34
C LEU A 129 2.51 21.90 33.56
N LYS A 130 3.48 21.03 33.87
CA LYS A 130 3.58 19.70 33.27
C LYS A 130 2.41 18.80 33.66
N LEU A 131 2.04 18.80 34.94
CA LEU A 131 0.89 18.02 35.43
C LEU A 131 -0.41 18.51 34.78
N LEU A 132 -0.63 19.83 34.73
CA LEU A 132 -1.81 20.41 34.09
C LEU A 132 -1.89 20.08 32.59
N ASN A 133 -0.77 20.18 31.87
CA ASN A 133 -0.73 19.80 30.45
C ASN A 133 -1.05 18.32 30.24
N ASN A 134 -0.61 17.44 31.15
CA ASN A 134 -0.91 16.03 31.07
C ASN A 134 -2.41 15.76 31.26
N ASP A 135 -3.04 16.42 32.24
CA ASP A 135 -4.48 16.32 32.47
C ASP A 135 -5.30 16.84 31.28
N LEU A 136 -4.93 18.00 30.72
CA LEU A 136 -5.60 18.54 29.53
C LEU A 136 -5.52 17.60 28.33
N ARG A 137 -4.37 16.95 28.10
CA ARG A 137 -4.23 15.93 27.05
C ARG A 137 -5.17 14.74 27.30
N TYR A 138 -5.22 14.26 28.53
CA TYR A 138 -6.13 13.19 28.92
C TYR A 138 -7.60 13.56 28.71
N GLN A 139 -8.00 14.79 29.05
CA GLN A 139 -9.35 15.30 28.81
C GLN A 139 -9.69 15.41 27.32
N ILE A 140 -8.74 15.84 26.47
CA ILE A 140 -8.92 15.90 25.02
C ILE A 140 -9.11 14.50 24.44
N ASP A 141 -8.26 13.55 24.82
CA ASP A 141 -8.30 12.17 24.30
C ASP A 141 -9.57 11.40 24.72
N ASN A 142 -10.09 11.72 25.91
CA ASN A 142 -11.33 11.15 26.43
C ASN A 142 -12.56 12.02 26.17
N SER A 143 -12.39 13.14 25.47
CA SER A 143 -13.52 13.99 25.11
C SER A 143 -14.52 13.19 24.28
N THR A 144 -15.80 13.52 24.47
CA THR A 144 -16.89 12.92 23.71
C THR A 144 -16.68 13.09 22.20
N GLN A 145 -16.11 14.23 21.78
CA GLN A 145 -15.76 14.49 20.39
C GLN A 145 -14.66 13.55 19.86
N ALA A 146 -13.58 13.33 20.62
CA ALA A 146 -12.53 12.39 20.22
C ALA A 146 -13.06 10.95 20.11
N GLN A 147 -13.96 10.55 21.01
CA GLN A 147 -14.62 9.25 20.95
C GLN A 147 -15.57 9.13 19.74
N GLN A 148 -16.35 10.18 19.45
CA GLN A 148 -17.21 10.23 18.28
C GLN A 148 -16.43 10.15 16.97
N LEU A 149 -15.30 10.88 16.87
CA LEU A 149 -14.42 10.81 15.71
C LEU A 149 -13.84 9.41 15.51
N LYS A 150 -13.37 8.75 16.57
CA LYS A 150 -12.88 7.35 16.51
C LYS A 150 -13.98 6.38 16.04
N LYS A 151 -15.21 6.55 16.52
CA LYS A 151 -16.35 5.73 16.11
C LYS A 151 -16.67 5.95 14.63
N LEU A 152 -16.74 7.20 14.18
CA LEU A 152 -17.02 7.55 12.79
C LEU A 152 -15.91 7.03 11.85
N GLU A 153 -14.66 7.12 12.25
CA GLU A 153 -13.52 6.56 11.50
C GLU A 153 -13.66 5.03 11.36
N LEU A 154 -14.07 4.33 12.43
CA LEU A 154 -14.28 2.89 12.40
C LEU A 154 -15.45 2.51 11.47
N GLU A 155 -16.56 3.24 11.53
CA GLU A 155 -17.73 3.04 10.66
C GLU A 155 -17.40 3.26 9.18
N TYR A 156 -16.61 4.29 8.88
CA TYR A 156 -16.14 4.56 7.52
C TYR A 156 -15.24 3.42 7.00
N LYS A 157 -14.27 2.97 7.81
CA LYS A 157 -13.40 1.83 7.46
C LYS A 157 -14.20 0.55 7.22
N GLU A 158 -15.22 0.29 8.03
CA GLU A 158 -16.08 -0.87 7.88
C GLU A 158 -16.96 -0.79 6.62
N THR A 159 -17.51 0.38 6.32
CA THR A 159 -18.29 0.61 5.11
C THR A 159 -17.43 0.41 3.85
N TYR A 160 -16.20 0.91 3.88
CA TYR A 160 -15.24 0.72 2.80
C TYR A 160 -14.91 -0.77 2.57
N ARG A 161 -14.70 -1.55 3.64
CA ARG A 161 -14.49 -3.01 3.55
C ARG A 161 -15.67 -3.72 2.88
N ARG A 162 -16.90 -3.41 3.29
CA ARG A 162 -18.11 -4.03 2.69
C ARG A 162 -18.26 -3.72 1.21
N MET A 163 -17.93 -2.48 0.82
CA MET A 163 -17.95 -2.07 -0.58
C MET A 163 -16.90 -2.81 -1.41
N ASP A 164 -15.68 -2.96 -0.88
CA ASP A 164 -14.61 -3.74 -1.52
C ASP A 164 -14.98 -5.22 -1.69
N ASP A 165 -15.55 -5.84 -0.65
CA ASP A 165 -16.03 -7.22 -0.70
C ASP A 165 -17.15 -7.40 -1.73
N THR A 166 -18.07 -6.43 -1.84
CA THR A 166 -19.16 -6.45 -2.83
C THR A 166 -18.61 -6.31 -4.25
N LEU A 167 -17.66 -5.40 -4.45
CA LEU A 167 -16.99 -5.23 -5.75
C LEU A 167 -16.24 -6.50 -6.16
N ARG A 168 -15.55 -7.15 -5.22
CA ARG A 168 -14.83 -8.39 -5.48
C ARG A 168 -15.77 -9.52 -5.88
N LYS A 169 -16.90 -9.71 -5.18
CA LYS A 169 -17.92 -10.69 -5.55
C LYS A 169 -18.49 -10.43 -6.94
N ALA A 170 -18.77 -9.17 -7.28
CA ALA A 170 -19.29 -8.81 -8.61
C ALA A 170 -18.27 -9.10 -9.72
N ILE A 171 -16.97 -8.92 -9.46
CA ILE A 171 -15.90 -9.26 -10.40
C ILE A 171 -15.86 -10.78 -10.63
N ASP A 172 -15.91 -11.57 -9.55
CA ASP A 172 -15.89 -13.04 -9.63
C ASP A 172 -17.12 -13.58 -10.39
N GLU A 173 -18.32 -13.07 -10.10
CA GLU A 173 -19.57 -13.44 -10.80
C GLU A 173 -19.53 -13.08 -12.29
N ASN A 174 -18.95 -11.93 -12.65
CA ASN A 174 -18.77 -11.53 -14.04
C ASN A 174 -17.79 -12.45 -14.76
N TYR A 175 -16.67 -12.78 -14.12
CA TYR A 175 -15.68 -13.71 -14.68
C TYR A 175 -16.28 -15.09 -14.96
N GLU A 176 -17.04 -15.65 -14.01
CA GLU A 176 -17.76 -16.92 -14.18
C GLU A 176 -18.79 -16.85 -15.32
N SER A 177 -19.50 -15.74 -15.43
CA SER A 177 -20.46 -15.51 -16.52
C SER A 177 -19.78 -15.46 -17.88
N GLN A 178 -18.60 -14.82 -17.98
CA GLN A 178 -17.80 -14.80 -19.21
C GLN A 178 -17.32 -16.19 -19.60
N ILE A 179 -16.89 -17.01 -18.64
CA ILE A 179 -16.50 -18.41 -18.91
C ILE A 179 -17.69 -19.19 -19.46
N LYS A 180 -18.85 -19.08 -18.83
CA LYS A 180 -20.08 -19.77 -19.28
C LYS A 180 -20.47 -19.34 -20.69
N MET A 181 -20.44 -18.05 -21.00
CA MET A 181 -20.72 -17.56 -22.36
C MET A 181 -19.71 -18.06 -23.40
N LYS A 182 -18.41 -18.08 -23.08
CA LYS A 182 -17.39 -18.66 -23.98
C LYS A 182 -17.63 -20.14 -24.24
N ASN A 183 -17.96 -20.91 -23.19
CA ASN A 183 -18.27 -22.32 -23.34
C ASN A 183 -19.53 -22.57 -24.18
N LEU A 184 -20.58 -21.75 -24.01
CA LEU A 184 -21.78 -21.81 -24.84
C LEU A 184 -21.46 -21.47 -26.30
N SER A 185 -20.63 -20.46 -26.55
CA SER A 185 -20.18 -20.06 -27.89
C SER A 185 -19.42 -21.21 -28.59
N ILE A 186 -18.49 -21.86 -27.89
CA ILE A 186 -17.75 -23.03 -28.42
C ILE A 186 -18.72 -24.17 -28.76
N LYS A 187 -19.65 -24.50 -27.85
CA LYS A 187 -20.66 -25.55 -28.10
C LYS A 187 -21.57 -25.22 -29.28
N SER A 188 -21.95 -23.95 -29.43
CA SER A 188 -22.74 -23.48 -30.58
C SER A 188 -21.97 -23.70 -31.89
N GLN A 189 -20.69 -23.32 -31.94
CA GLN A 189 -19.84 -23.55 -33.11
C GLN A 189 -19.68 -25.04 -33.45
N GLN A 190 -19.48 -25.89 -32.44
CA GLN A 190 -19.40 -27.34 -32.64
C GLN A 190 -20.71 -27.90 -33.23
N LEU A 191 -21.85 -27.41 -32.72
CA LEU A 191 -23.16 -27.82 -33.20
C LEU A 191 -23.41 -27.37 -34.65
N GLU A 192 -22.98 -26.16 -35.03
CA GLU A 192 -23.01 -25.69 -36.42
C GLU A 192 -22.16 -26.55 -37.37
N GLN A 193 -20.96 -26.94 -36.94
CA GLN A 193 -20.10 -27.82 -37.73
C GLN A 193 -20.75 -29.19 -37.91
N PHE A 194 -21.36 -29.73 -36.85
CA PHE A 194 -22.07 -31.00 -36.90
C PHE A 194 -23.29 -30.94 -37.82
N THR A 195 -24.14 -29.90 -37.70
CA THR A 195 -25.32 -29.75 -38.57
C THR A 195 -24.93 -29.58 -40.04
N PHE A 196 -23.86 -28.84 -40.32
CA PHE A 196 -23.33 -28.71 -41.68
C PHE A 196 -22.87 -30.07 -42.24
N SER A 197 -22.12 -30.87 -41.47
CA SER A 197 -21.68 -32.20 -41.87
C SER A 197 -22.86 -33.13 -42.16
N LEU A 198 -23.84 -33.16 -41.25
CA LEU A 198 -25.05 -33.98 -41.40
C LEU A 198 -25.85 -33.59 -42.65
N ARG A 199 -26.02 -32.29 -42.91
CA ARG A 199 -26.68 -31.79 -44.13
C ARG A 199 -26.01 -32.30 -45.40
N GLN A 200 -24.68 -32.36 -45.45
CA GLN A 200 -23.95 -32.88 -46.61
C GLN A 200 -24.19 -34.38 -46.84
N GLN A 201 -24.44 -35.15 -45.77
CA GLN A 201 -24.77 -36.58 -45.86
C GLN A 201 -26.21 -36.80 -46.31
N LEU A 202 -27.12 -35.90 -45.97
CA LEU A 202 -28.54 -35.94 -46.38
C LEU A 202 -28.83 -35.26 -47.74
N THR A 203 -27.78 -34.85 -48.45
CA THR A 203 -27.87 -34.21 -49.77
C THR A 203 -27.50 -35.21 -50.88
N CYS A 204 -28.36 -35.33 -51.89
CA CYS A 204 -28.11 -36.15 -53.07
C CYS A 204 -26.86 -35.66 -53.81
N LYS A 205 -25.89 -36.56 -54.04
CA LYS A 205 -24.62 -36.17 -54.70
C LYS A 205 -24.78 -35.79 -56.17
N LEU A 206 -25.86 -36.26 -56.82
CA LEU A 206 -26.16 -35.93 -58.21
C LEU A 206 -26.87 -34.57 -58.34
N CYS A 207 -28.05 -34.41 -57.74
CA CYS A 207 -28.86 -33.20 -57.93
C CYS A 207 -28.56 -32.08 -56.91
N ARG A 208 -27.72 -32.33 -55.90
CA ARG A 208 -27.33 -31.39 -54.84
C ARG A 208 -28.50 -30.84 -54.01
N LYS A 209 -29.66 -31.50 -54.08
CA LYS A 209 -30.85 -31.21 -53.27
C LYS A 209 -30.97 -32.22 -52.12
N GLU A 210 -31.81 -31.90 -51.15
CA GLU A 210 -32.23 -32.85 -50.11
C GLU A 210 -32.72 -34.17 -50.76
N LEU A 211 -32.33 -35.29 -50.17
CA LEU A 211 -32.72 -36.61 -50.66
C LEU A 211 -34.25 -36.78 -50.59
N GLN A 212 -34.85 -37.29 -51.67
CA GLN A 212 -36.28 -37.57 -51.76
C GLN A 212 -36.46 -38.98 -52.30
N ASN A 213 -37.28 -39.79 -51.61
CA ASN A 213 -37.45 -41.22 -51.89
C ASN A 213 -36.09 -41.90 -52.08
N THR A 214 -35.30 -42.02 -51.01
CA THR A 214 -33.88 -42.38 -51.13
C THR A 214 -33.67 -43.78 -51.68
N ILE A 215 -32.69 -43.90 -52.58
CA ILE A 215 -32.12 -45.15 -53.04
C ILE A 215 -30.67 -45.23 -52.55
N THR A 216 -30.33 -46.32 -51.87
CA THR A 216 -28.96 -46.59 -51.41
C THR A 216 -28.29 -47.61 -52.34
N VAL A 217 -27.04 -47.33 -52.71
CA VAL A 217 -26.24 -48.13 -53.65
C VAL A 217 -25.33 -49.08 -52.90
N ILE A 218 -25.31 -50.36 -53.29
CA ILE A 218 -24.43 -51.41 -52.72
C ILE A 218 -23.29 -51.69 -53.71
N PRO A 219 -22.02 -51.79 -53.26
CA PRO A 219 -21.57 -51.89 -51.85
C PRO A 219 -21.17 -50.56 -51.17
N CYS A 220 -21.16 -49.44 -51.89
CA CYS A 220 -20.56 -48.20 -51.39
C CYS A 220 -21.43 -47.34 -50.44
N ALA A 221 -22.69 -47.73 -50.21
CA ALA A 221 -23.66 -47.05 -49.33
C ALA A 221 -23.96 -45.58 -49.67
N HIS A 222 -23.69 -45.15 -50.90
CA HIS A 222 -24.08 -43.81 -51.36
C HIS A 222 -25.58 -43.70 -51.60
N ASN A 223 -26.14 -42.53 -51.25
CA ASN A 223 -27.58 -42.26 -51.30
C ASN A 223 -27.93 -41.28 -52.42
N TYR A 224 -28.99 -41.58 -53.16
CA TYR A 224 -29.53 -40.76 -54.25
C TYR A 224 -31.04 -40.64 -54.16
N CYS A 225 -31.63 -39.61 -54.77
CA CYS A 225 -33.07 -39.57 -54.93
C CYS A 225 -33.51 -40.67 -55.92
N GLN A 226 -34.70 -41.24 -55.75
CA GLN A 226 -35.26 -42.22 -56.69
C GLN A 226 -35.24 -41.72 -58.14
N ARG A 227 -35.53 -40.42 -58.35
CA ARG A 227 -35.54 -39.77 -59.67
C ARG A 227 -34.13 -39.54 -60.26
N CYS A 228 -33.07 -39.67 -59.46
CA CYS A 228 -31.68 -39.42 -59.85
C CYS A 228 -30.99 -40.69 -60.39
N VAL A 229 -31.68 -41.41 -61.28
CA VAL A 229 -31.29 -42.74 -61.78
C VAL A 229 -29.89 -42.75 -62.41
N SER A 230 -29.54 -41.72 -63.17
CA SER A 230 -28.20 -41.60 -63.78
C SER A 230 -27.05 -41.52 -62.77
N GLY A 231 -27.33 -41.27 -61.49
CA GLY A 231 -26.31 -41.27 -60.43
C GLY A 231 -25.88 -42.65 -59.96
N TYR A 232 -26.62 -43.71 -60.30
CA TYR A 232 -26.39 -45.07 -59.78
C TYR A 232 -26.67 -46.20 -60.78
N VAL A 233 -26.92 -45.90 -62.06
CA VAL A 233 -27.04 -46.94 -63.10
C VAL A 233 -25.67 -47.37 -63.57
N GLY A 234 -25.37 -48.66 -63.39
CA GLY A 234 -24.09 -49.29 -63.76
C GLY A 234 -22.97 -48.96 -62.78
N ARG A 235 -22.69 -47.67 -62.54
CA ARG A 235 -21.64 -47.19 -61.63
C ARG A 235 -22.15 -46.09 -60.71
N CYS A 236 -21.56 -46.01 -59.52
CA CYS A 236 -21.89 -44.97 -58.55
C CYS A 236 -21.17 -43.65 -58.91
N PHE A 237 -21.96 -42.61 -59.18
CA PHE A 237 -21.43 -41.27 -59.53
C PHE A 237 -20.50 -40.69 -58.45
N ALA A 238 -20.73 -40.98 -57.17
CA ALA A 238 -19.94 -40.44 -56.07
C ALA A 238 -18.61 -41.18 -55.86
N CYS A 239 -18.49 -42.40 -56.39
CA CYS A 239 -17.27 -43.21 -56.29
C CYS A 239 -16.31 -43.00 -57.47
N ASN A 240 -16.56 -42.03 -58.35
CA ASN A 240 -15.75 -41.79 -59.55
C ASN A 240 -15.43 -43.08 -60.32
N ASP A 241 -16.44 -43.94 -60.51
CA ASP A 241 -16.37 -45.19 -61.28
C ASP A 241 -15.57 -46.37 -60.69
N ASP A 242 -15.08 -46.26 -59.44
CA ASP A 242 -14.32 -47.32 -58.75
C ASP A 242 -15.20 -48.48 -58.23
N SER A 243 -16.52 -48.29 -58.16
CA SER A 243 -17.44 -49.34 -57.72
C SER A 243 -18.60 -49.54 -58.69
N VAL A 244 -18.69 -50.77 -59.21
CA VAL A 244 -19.85 -51.25 -59.96
C VAL A 244 -21.01 -51.42 -59.00
N VAL A 245 -22.16 -50.88 -59.36
CA VAL A 245 -23.38 -51.02 -58.57
C VAL A 245 -23.88 -52.45 -58.66
N GLN A 246 -23.86 -53.15 -57.53
CA GLN A 246 -24.32 -54.55 -57.46
C GLN A 246 -25.81 -54.63 -57.24
N ALA A 247 -26.32 -53.76 -56.36
CA ALA A 247 -27.73 -53.68 -56.04
C ALA A 247 -28.08 -52.27 -55.58
N THR A 248 -29.37 -51.96 -55.64
CA THR A 248 -29.94 -50.76 -55.06
C THR A 248 -31.16 -51.15 -54.24
N TYR A 249 -31.43 -50.42 -53.17
CA TYR A 249 -32.63 -50.61 -52.38
C TYR A 249 -33.23 -49.27 -51.96
N HIS A 250 -34.54 -49.27 -51.74
CA HIS A 250 -35.24 -48.12 -51.21
C HIS A 250 -34.98 -47.99 -49.71
N ASN A 251 -34.51 -46.81 -49.28
CA ASN A 251 -34.11 -46.58 -47.90
C ASN A 251 -35.04 -45.56 -47.24
N GLU A 252 -36.06 -46.09 -46.56
CA GLU A 252 -37.08 -45.29 -45.87
C GLU A 252 -36.50 -44.56 -44.64
N TYR A 253 -35.50 -45.14 -43.98
CA TYR A 253 -34.85 -44.55 -42.79
C TYR A 253 -34.21 -43.18 -43.06
N ILE A 254 -33.76 -42.94 -44.30
CA ILE A 254 -33.18 -41.65 -44.67
C ILE A 254 -34.24 -40.53 -44.62
N SER A 255 -35.50 -40.83 -44.95
CA SER A 255 -36.60 -39.88 -44.86
C SER A 255 -36.83 -39.45 -43.40
N ASP A 256 -36.78 -40.39 -42.46
CA ASP A 256 -36.89 -40.10 -41.03
C ASP A 256 -35.71 -39.26 -40.52
N LEU A 257 -34.48 -39.58 -40.98
CA LEU A 257 -33.29 -38.78 -40.67
C LEU A 257 -33.39 -37.35 -41.19
N ILE A 258 -33.98 -37.14 -42.37
CA ILE A 258 -34.23 -35.81 -42.93
C ILE A 258 -35.25 -35.04 -42.09
N ASN A 259 -36.33 -35.70 -41.68
CA ASN A 259 -37.34 -35.07 -40.83
C ASN A 259 -36.76 -34.69 -39.47
N MET A 260 -35.95 -35.56 -38.86
CA MET A 260 -35.21 -35.24 -37.63
C MET A 260 -34.23 -34.07 -37.86
N TYR A 261 -33.49 -34.07 -38.96
CA TYR A 261 -32.59 -32.96 -39.31
C TYR A 261 -33.34 -31.62 -39.43
N LYS A 262 -34.54 -31.59 -40.02
CA LYS A 262 -35.36 -30.37 -40.11
C LYS A 262 -35.78 -29.85 -38.73
N VAL A 263 -36.11 -30.74 -37.80
CA VAL A 263 -36.38 -30.36 -36.41
C VAL A 263 -35.12 -29.75 -35.77
N PHE A 264 -33.95 -30.35 -35.97
CA PHE A 264 -32.68 -29.80 -35.50
C PHE A 264 -32.36 -28.43 -36.13
N GLU A 265 -32.58 -28.26 -37.43
CA GLU A 265 -32.35 -27.00 -38.14
C GLU A 265 -33.27 -25.89 -37.60
N ASN A 266 -34.54 -26.20 -37.33
CA ASN A 266 -35.47 -25.27 -36.68
C ASN A 266 -35.00 -24.86 -35.28
N ILE A 267 -34.57 -25.82 -34.45
CA ILE A 267 -34.02 -25.53 -33.12
C ILE A 267 -32.78 -24.63 -33.25
N MET A 268 -31.89 -24.92 -34.19
CA MET A 268 -30.71 -24.10 -34.44
C MET A 268 -31.04 -22.68 -34.88
N ASN A 269 -32.07 -22.50 -35.71
CA ASN A 269 -32.50 -21.16 -36.14
C ASN A 269 -33.04 -20.36 -34.96
N ILE A 270 -33.79 -20.99 -34.04
CA ILE A 270 -34.27 -20.35 -32.80
C ILE A 270 -33.10 -19.96 -31.89
N LEU A 271 -32.06 -20.78 -31.80
CA LEU A 271 -30.87 -20.50 -30.98
C LEU A 271 -29.98 -19.38 -31.53
N LYS A 272 -30.16 -18.98 -32.80
CA LYS A 272 -29.39 -17.92 -33.46
C LYS A 272 -30.02 -16.53 -33.38
N THR A 273 -31.34 -16.47 -33.22
CA THR A 273 -32.10 -15.23 -32.97
C THR A 273 -31.93 -14.72 -31.55
#